data_AF-A0A1Q3AIV0-F1
#
_entry.id   AF-A0A1Q3AIV0-F1
#
_cell.length_a   1.000
_cell.length_b   1.000
_cell.length_c   1.000
_cell.angle_alpha   90.00
_cell.angle_beta   90.00
_cell.angle_gamma   90.00
#
_symmetry.space_group_name_H-M   'P 1'
#
loop_
_entity.id
_entity.type
_entity.pdbx_description
1 polymer ?
#
loop_
_entity_poly.entity_id
_entity_poly.type
_entity_poly.pdbx_seq_one_letter_code
_entity_poly.pdbx_strand_id
1 'polypeptide(L)'
;MVQNFIHLPEHRLCVLHLYRHTLRNSKQRCHSQHLIHRIEKITRQTLVKHRYDKSSWSVHFYLQKLYELNQLLIQRDVKSVWNLLTDVSKSKSKSKSKKLSTRSSKVLTTLQDIHQSKLANGLQDPQVVREQLILNNYIRREQAQNRLPHFIPEEYKIKLLLPLALHGIAMVKLNSVHGKLVEGPPKVFLTHTIPVGHRIWFVRSALNKKKNQSKALGTLIRREKHEGHKRWDYLRQCKSNAYWAQQEANWEQLIANKTVPQLNLDKYLDSQTIGKKKIECPAQLAHWLEPISYSIQKLTETNVKKAEYFRNYRNRVLLNGGQAQYFENKSVTMYQRRVERFRKMVQNDLPYVVPFFRGRDLPSTLTKYRF
;
A
#
# COMPACT_ATOMS: atom_id res chain seq x y z
N MET A 1 0.49 -43.81 3.77
CA MET A 1 1.51 -42.74 3.64
C MET A 1 1.19 -41.64 4.64
N VAL A 2 2.14 -41.25 5.50
CA VAL A 2 1.90 -40.21 6.53
C VAL A 2 1.68 -38.85 5.84
N GLN A 3 0.47 -38.31 5.94
CA GLN A 3 0.13 -36.99 5.42
C GLN A 3 0.74 -35.89 6.30
N ASN A 4 1.20 -34.79 5.69
CA ASN A 4 1.72 -33.65 6.45
C ASN A 4 0.59 -33.01 7.28
N PHE A 5 0.88 -32.62 8.52
CA PHE A 5 -0.05 -31.93 9.42
C PHE A 5 -0.62 -30.60 8.88
N ILE A 6 -0.04 -30.05 7.81
CA ILE A 6 -0.58 -28.87 7.13
C ILE A 6 -1.88 -29.14 6.36
N HIS A 7 -2.08 -30.38 5.92
CA HIS A 7 -3.28 -30.78 5.17
C HIS A 7 -4.46 -31.08 6.09
N LEU A 8 -4.23 -31.17 7.41
CA LEU A 8 -5.28 -31.29 8.40
C LEU A 8 -5.84 -29.90 8.77
N PRO A 9 -7.09 -29.59 8.41
CA PRO A 9 -7.66 -28.25 8.59
C PRO A 9 -7.77 -27.85 10.06
N GLU A 10 -8.14 -28.79 10.95
CA GLU A 10 -8.27 -28.56 12.39
C GLU A 10 -6.94 -28.22 13.06
N HIS A 11 -5.89 -28.96 12.70
CA HIS A 11 -4.54 -28.69 13.19
C HIS A 11 -4.04 -27.32 12.73
N ARG A 12 -4.27 -26.97 11.45
CA ARG A 12 -3.94 -25.65 10.92
C ARG A 12 -4.66 -24.53 11.68
N LEU A 13 -5.94 -24.71 11.99
CA LEU A 13 -6.71 -23.75 12.79
C LEU A 13 -6.12 -23.62 14.20
N CYS A 14 -5.85 -24.74 14.88
CA CYS A 14 -5.26 -24.77 16.22
C CYS A 14 -3.92 -24.00 16.28
N VAL A 15 -3.00 -24.27 15.36
CA VAL A 15 -1.70 -23.57 15.25
C VAL A 15 -1.90 -22.06 15.05
N LEU A 16 -2.82 -21.67 14.16
CA LEU A 16 -3.10 -20.26 13.88
C LEU A 16 -3.76 -19.55 15.06
N HIS A 17 -4.68 -20.21 15.77
CA HIS A 17 -5.29 -19.67 16.98
C HIS A 17 -4.26 -19.46 18.08
N LEU A 18 -3.43 -20.46 18.34
CA LEU A 18 -2.36 -20.37 19.32
C LEU A 18 -1.33 -19.28 18.98
N TYR A 19 -0.96 -19.15 17.71
CA TYR A 19 -0.08 -18.08 17.25
C TYR A 19 -0.71 -16.68 17.37
N ARG A 20 -1.99 -16.52 17.02
CA ARG A 20 -2.68 -15.24 17.21
C ARG A 20 -2.80 -14.89 18.70
N HIS A 21 -2.99 -15.91 19.53
CA HIS A 21 -3.06 -15.76 20.97
C HIS A 21 -1.71 -15.31 21.57
N THR A 22 -0.58 -15.91 21.14
CA THR A 22 0.76 -15.45 21.57
C THR A 22 1.02 -13.99 21.18
N LEU A 23 0.68 -13.60 19.95
CA LEU A 23 0.88 -12.22 19.49
C LEU A 23 0.02 -11.20 20.24
N ARG A 24 -1.20 -11.57 20.63
CA ARG A 24 -2.06 -10.72 21.45
C ARG A 24 -1.52 -10.59 22.87
N ASN A 25 -1.15 -11.71 23.48
CA ASN A 25 -0.62 -11.74 24.84
C ASN A 25 0.73 -11.04 24.95
N SER A 26 1.62 -11.19 23.96
CA SER A 26 2.91 -10.48 23.96
C SER A 26 2.69 -8.97 23.98
N LYS A 27 1.71 -8.45 23.24
CA LYS A 27 1.42 -7.01 23.20
C LYS A 27 0.66 -6.50 24.42
N GLN A 28 -0.21 -7.32 25.02
CA GLN A 28 -1.05 -6.91 26.15
C GLN A 28 -0.39 -7.12 27.51
N ARG A 29 0.47 -8.14 27.65
CA ARG A 29 1.02 -8.57 28.95
C ARG A 29 2.52 -8.26 29.12
N CYS A 30 3.23 -7.89 28.06
CA CYS A 30 4.62 -7.44 28.15
C CYS A 30 4.75 -5.94 27.85
N HIS A 31 5.54 -5.22 28.66
CA HIS A 31 5.83 -3.80 28.44
C HIS A 31 7.15 -3.57 27.69
N SER A 32 8.03 -4.59 27.61
CA SER A 32 9.30 -4.47 26.90
C SER A 32 9.12 -4.70 25.39
N GLN A 33 9.31 -3.64 24.61
CA GLN A 33 9.26 -3.70 23.15
C GLN A 33 10.29 -4.67 22.56
N HIS A 34 11.45 -4.80 23.22
CA HIS A 34 12.49 -5.74 22.81
C HIS A 34 12.05 -7.20 22.97
N LEU A 35 11.42 -7.53 24.09
CA LEU A 35 10.88 -8.86 24.35
C LEU A 35 9.76 -9.20 23.36
N ILE A 36 8.86 -8.25 23.09
CA ILE A 36 7.78 -8.41 22.10
C ILE A 36 8.36 -8.73 20.74
N HIS A 37 9.33 -7.93 20.27
CA HIS A 37 9.95 -8.15 18.97
C HIS A 37 10.67 -9.51 18.88
N ARG A 38 11.32 -9.93 19.98
CA ARG A 38 11.99 -11.23 20.07
C ARG A 38 11.01 -12.39 20.01
N ILE A 39 9.88 -12.30 20.73
CA ILE A 39 8.80 -13.30 20.69
C ILE A 39 8.25 -13.41 19.27
N GLU A 40 7.90 -12.29 18.63
CA GLU A 40 7.36 -12.25 17.27
C GLU A 40 8.33 -12.89 16.25
N LYS A 41 9.61 -12.54 16.35
CA LYS A 41 10.64 -13.04 15.45
C LYS A 41 10.85 -14.55 15.60
N ILE A 42 11.01 -15.05 16.84
CA ILE A 42 11.30 -16.46 17.09
C ILE A 42 10.09 -17.33 16.74
N THR A 43 8.88 -16.95 17.18
CA THR A 43 7.65 -17.70 16.89
C THR A 43 7.34 -17.76 15.39
N ARG A 44 7.55 -16.66 14.66
CA ARG A 44 7.39 -16.66 13.20
C ARG A 44 8.41 -17.58 12.52
N GLN A 45 9.67 -17.54 12.95
CA GLN A 45 10.72 -18.37 12.38
C GLN A 45 10.49 -19.86 12.64
N THR A 46 10.06 -20.25 13.84
CA THR A 46 9.77 -21.66 14.17
C THR A 46 8.59 -22.19 13.37
N LEU A 47 7.50 -21.43 13.25
CA LEU A 47 6.33 -21.83 12.46
C LEU A 47 6.65 -22.02 10.97
N VAL A 48 7.45 -21.14 10.37
CA VAL A 48 7.84 -21.27 8.97
C VAL A 48 8.75 -22.48 8.77
N LYS A 49 9.68 -22.71 9.70
CA LYS A 49 10.64 -23.82 9.62
C LYS A 49 9.96 -25.18 9.71
N HIS A 50 9.04 -25.35 10.66
CA HIS A 50 8.39 -26.64 10.95
C HIS A 50 7.05 -26.81 10.23
N ARG A 51 6.76 -25.95 9.23
CA ARG A 51 5.51 -25.94 8.46
C ARG A 51 5.22 -27.25 7.73
N TYR A 52 6.28 -27.97 7.31
CA TYR A 52 6.18 -29.20 6.52
C TYR A 52 6.70 -30.42 7.29
N ASP A 53 6.76 -30.35 8.62
CA ASP A 53 7.23 -31.47 9.42
C ASP A 53 6.23 -32.62 9.39
N LYS A 54 6.75 -33.82 9.14
CA LYS A 54 5.98 -35.07 9.08
C LYS A 54 5.87 -35.78 10.43
N SER A 55 6.73 -35.46 11.39
CA SER A 55 6.78 -36.19 12.66
C SER A 55 5.83 -35.59 13.70
N SER A 56 4.89 -36.40 14.17
CA SER A 56 3.88 -36.02 15.17
C SER A 56 4.51 -35.50 16.45
N TRP A 57 5.58 -36.15 16.92
CA TRP A 57 6.34 -35.77 18.10
C TRP A 57 6.99 -34.38 17.99
N SER A 58 7.59 -34.04 16.83
CA SER A 58 8.16 -32.71 16.65
C SER A 58 7.11 -31.60 16.70
N VAL A 59 5.96 -31.84 16.07
CA VAL A 59 4.85 -30.88 16.02
C VAL A 59 4.24 -30.71 17.40
N HIS A 60 3.99 -31.82 18.11
CA HIS A 60 3.48 -31.80 19.48
C HIS A 60 4.42 -31.05 20.44
N PHE A 61 5.73 -31.31 20.37
CA PHE A 61 6.73 -30.62 21.18
C PHE A 61 6.70 -29.10 20.98
N TYR A 62 6.68 -28.63 19.73
CA TYR A 62 6.65 -27.18 19.46
C TYR A 62 5.31 -26.54 19.84
N LEU A 63 4.19 -27.25 19.67
CA LEU A 63 2.89 -26.80 20.14
C LEU A 63 2.85 -26.67 21.66
N GLN A 64 3.40 -27.64 22.38
CA GLN A 64 3.51 -27.60 23.83
C GLN A 64 4.37 -26.43 24.29
N LYS A 65 5.53 -26.19 23.64
CA LYS A 65 6.37 -25.01 23.93
C LYS A 65 5.68 -23.68 23.64
N LEU A 66 4.82 -23.63 22.63
CA LEU A 66 4.06 -22.42 22.30
C LEU A 66 2.91 -22.21 23.31
N TYR A 67 2.32 -23.28 23.82
CA TYR A 67 1.34 -23.24 24.91
C TYR A 67 1.98 -22.81 26.25
N GLU A 68 3.12 -23.39 26.60
CA GLU A 68 3.93 -23.01 27.78
C GLU A 68 4.33 -21.53 27.72
N LEU A 69 4.77 -21.05 26.55
CA LEU A 69 5.06 -19.64 26.34
C LEU A 69 3.82 -18.75 26.58
N ASN A 70 2.63 -19.18 26.14
CA ASN A 70 1.40 -18.43 26.40
C ASN A 70 1.06 -18.36 27.89
N GLN A 71 1.22 -19.45 28.63
CA GLN A 71 0.99 -19.47 30.08
C GLN A 71 1.95 -18.55 30.81
N LEU A 72 3.24 -18.59 30.47
CA LEU A 72 4.26 -17.72 31.06
C LEU A 72 4.01 -16.23 30.74
N LEU A 73 3.51 -15.91 29.55
CA LEU A 73 3.09 -14.55 29.19
C LEU A 73 1.89 -14.06 30.01
N ILE A 74 0.95 -14.95 30.33
CA ILE A 74 -0.20 -14.62 31.18
C ILE A 74 0.25 -14.38 32.64
N GLN A 75 1.15 -15.23 33.15
CA GLN A 75 1.74 -15.14 34.49
C GLN A 75 2.76 -14.00 34.65
N ARG A 76 3.12 -13.32 33.55
CA ARG A 76 4.10 -12.21 33.51
C ARG A 76 5.53 -12.59 33.96
N ASP A 77 5.89 -13.86 33.88
CA ASP A 77 7.25 -14.31 34.22
C ASP A 77 8.23 -14.10 33.05
N VAL A 78 8.80 -12.89 32.99
CA VAL A 78 9.68 -12.46 31.91
C VAL A 78 10.97 -13.29 31.82
N LYS A 79 11.50 -13.77 32.95
CA LYS A 79 12.77 -14.52 32.98
C LYS A 79 12.59 -15.90 32.36
N SER A 80 11.50 -16.58 32.71
CA SER A 80 11.16 -17.89 32.15
C SER A 80 10.79 -17.81 30.66
N VAL A 81 10.07 -16.76 30.23
CA VAL A 81 9.82 -16.50 28.80
C VAL A 81 11.13 -16.33 28.03
N TRP A 82 12.08 -15.58 28.58
CA TRP A 82 13.37 -15.37 27.93
C TRP A 82 14.18 -16.66 27.79
N ASN A 83 14.21 -17.47 28.86
CA ASN A 83 14.90 -18.76 28.88
C ASN A 83 14.29 -19.74 27.85
N LEU A 84 12.97 -19.85 27.81
CA LEU A 84 12.26 -20.69 26.84
C LEU A 84 12.56 -20.27 25.40
N LEU A 85 12.55 -18.96 25.12
CA LEU A 85 12.93 -18.43 23.81
C LEU A 85 14.39 -18.71 23.47
N THR A 86 15.31 -18.63 24.44
CA THR A 86 16.71 -19.00 24.21
C THR A 86 16.86 -20.48 23.93
N ASP A 87 16.15 -21.37 24.62
CA ASP A 87 16.25 -22.82 24.44
C ASP A 87 15.71 -23.27 23.08
N VAL A 88 14.55 -22.74 22.70
CA VAL A 88 13.97 -22.95 21.36
C VAL A 88 14.93 -22.43 20.28
N SER A 89 15.62 -21.30 20.52
CA SER A 89 16.62 -20.76 19.59
C SER A 89 17.95 -21.54 19.56
N LYS A 90 18.36 -22.14 20.68
CA LYS A 90 19.60 -22.93 20.84
C LYS A 90 19.45 -24.38 20.37
N SER A 91 18.22 -24.91 20.26
CA SER A 91 17.95 -26.19 19.57
C SER A 91 18.48 -26.23 18.12
N LYS A 92 18.89 -25.06 17.58
CA LYS A 92 19.71 -24.92 16.37
C LYS A 92 21.02 -25.72 16.34
N SER A 93 21.63 -26.13 17.46
CA SER A 93 23.01 -26.65 17.43
C SER A 93 23.18 -28.16 17.61
N LYS A 94 22.14 -28.93 17.95
CA LYS A 94 22.31 -30.36 18.30
C LYS A 94 21.67 -31.38 17.36
N SER A 95 20.98 -30.97 16.29
CA SER A 95 20.50 -31.93 15.28
C SER A 95 21.13 -31.67 13.90
N LYS A 96 22.02 -32.59 13.53
CA LYS A 96 22.54 -32.86 12.18
C LYS A 96 23.47 -31.78 11.58
N SER A 97 24.66 -31.62 12.16
CA SER A 97 25.86 -31.30 11.38
C SER A 97 26.26 -32.51 10.52
N LYS A 98 25.63 -32.68 9.37
CA LYS A 98 26.24 -33.36 8.21
C LYS A 98 25.32 -33.11 7.02
N LYS A 99 25.87 -32.42 6.02
CA LYS A 99 25.33 -32.21 4.67
C LYS A 99 24.14 -31.25 4.58
N LEU A 100 24.40 -29.93 4.59
CA LEU A 100 23.66 -28.88 3.83
C LEU A 100 24.16 -27.47 4.23
N SER A 101 25.48 -27.22 4.20
CA SER A 101 26.02 -25.85 4.35
C SER A 101 26.57 -25.26 3.05
N THR A 102 26.64 -26.01 1.95
CA THR A 102 27.33 -25.57 0.73
C THR A 102 26.58 -24.52 -0.10
N ARG A 103 25.28 -24.27 0.11
CA ARG A 103 24.56 -23.26 -0.69
C ARG A 103 24.51 -21.90 -0.02
N SER A 104 24.28 -21.85 1.30
CA SER A 104 24.32 -20.60 2.06
C SER A 104 25.74 -20.11 2.32
N SER A 105 26.72 -21.02 2.46
CA SER A 105 28.14 -20.62 2.52
C SER A 105 28.60 -20.07 1.17
N LYS A 106 28.25 -20.70 0.04
CA LYS A 106 28.54 -20.16 -1.30
C LYS A 106 27.86 -18.81 -1.55
N VAL A 107 26.64 -18.61 -1.05
CA VAL A 107 25.95 -17.30 -1.15
C VAL A 107 26.61 -16.26 -0.25
N LEU A 108 27.05 -16.63 0.96
CA LEU A 108 27.74 -15.71 1.85
C LEU A 108 29.16 -15.39 1.39
N THR A 109 29.89 -16.37 0.85
CA THR A 109 31.21 -16.15 0.25
C THR A 109 31.05 -15.32 -1.01
N THR A 110 30.10 -15.62 -1.91
CA THR A 110 29.86 -14.76 -3.08
C THR A 110 29.41 -13.35 -2.69
N LEU A 111 28.61 -13.17 -1.64
CA LEU A 111 28.27 -11.84 -1.14
C LEU A 111 29.47 -11.13 -0.49
N GLN A 112 30.35 -11.85 0.19
CA GLN A 112 31.60 -11.32 0.74
C GLN A 112 32.61 -11.00 -0.36
N ASP A 113 32.71 -11.83 -1.39
CA ASP A 113 33.54 -11.62 -2.58
C ASP A 113 33.01 -10.43 -3.39
N ILE A 114 31.69 -10.28 -3.54
CA ILE A 114 31.05 -9.10 -4.14
C ILE A 114 31.29 -7.85 -3.28
N HIS A 115 31.30 -7.98 -1.96
CA HIS A 115 31.56 -6.86 -1.05
C HIS A 115 33.05 -6.45 -1.08
N GLN A 116 33.96 -7.42 -1.11
CA GLN A 116 35.39 -7.22 -1.23
C GLN A 116 35.77 -6.70 -2.63
N SER A 117 35.13 -7.19 -3.69
CA SER A 117 35.31 -6.67 -5.05
C SER A 117 34.76 -5.24 -5.19
N LYS A 118 33.66 -4.90 -4.48
CA LYS A 118 33.13 -3.52 -4.41
C LYS A 118 34.02 -2.59 -3.59
N LEU A 119 34.68 -3.09 -2.55
CA LEU A 119 35.67 -2.33 -1.78
C LEU A 119 36.96 -2.12 -2.56
N ALA A 120 37.41 -3.13 -3.33
CA ALA A 120 38.60 -3.06 -4.17
C ALA A 120 38.42 -2.18 -5.42
N ASN A 121 37.21 -2.17 -6.01
CA ASN A 121 36.91 -1.38 -7.23
C ASN A 121 36.35 0.02 -6.95
N GLY A 122 36.29 0.43 -5.68
CA GLY A 122 35.64 1.69 -5.27
C GLY A 122 34.12 1.69 -5.47
N LEU A 123 33.44 2.65 -4.83
CA LEU A 123 32.04 2.94 -5.11
C LEU A 123 31.93 3.40 -6.57
N GLN A 124 31.48 2.53 -7.47
CA GLN A 124 31.19 2.90 -8.86
C GLN A 124 30.21 4.07 -8.88
N ASP A 125 30.57 5.13 -9.61
CA ASP A 125 29.70 6.29 -9.77
C ASP A 125 28.35 5.84 -10.36
N PRO A 126 27.21 6.16 -9.72
CA PRO A 126 25.89 5.82 -10.23
C PRO A 126 25.64 6.30 -11.68
N GLN A 127 26.35 7.34 -12.14
CA GLN A 127 26.27 7.77 -13.54
C GLN A 127 26.89 6.76 -14.49
N VAL A 128 28.08 6.23 -14.17
CA VAL A 128 28.80 5.24 -14.98
C VAL A 128 28.00 3.94 -15.10
N VAL A 129 27.40 3.48 -13.99
CA VAL A 129 26.53 2.30 -14.00
C VAL A 129 25.33 2.50 -14.93
N ARG A 130 24.71 3.69 -14.89
CA ARG A 130 23.58 4.02 -15.74
C ARG A 130 23.97 4.08 -17.22
N GLU A 131 25.10 4.68 -17.54
CA GLU A 131 25.65 4.77 -18.90
C GLU A 131 25.96 3.40 -19.49
N GLN A 132 26.56 2.50 -18.70
CA GLN A 132 26.82 1.12 -19.10
C GLN A 132 25.52 0.35 -19.38
N LEU A 133 24.48 0.53 -18.56
CA LEU A 133 23.17 -0.07 -18.81
C LEU A 133 22.54 0.45 -20.11
N ILE A 134 22.64 1.75 -20.36
CA ILE A 134 22.16 2.39 -21.60
C ILE A 134 22.88 1.80 -22.81
N LEU A 135 24.20 1.73 -22.75
CA LEU A 135 25.06 1.19 -23.78
C LEU A 135 24.75 -0.28 -24.08
N ASN A 136 24.63 -1.12 -23.05
CA ASN A 136 24.31 -2.53 -23.22
C ASN A 136 22.93 -2.74 -23.86
N ASN A 137 21.93 -1.94 -23.46
CA ASN A 137 20.61 -1.99 -24.07
C ASN A 137 20.62 -1.54 -25.53
N TYR A 138 21.41 -0.53 -25.86
CA TYR A 138 21.60 -0.06 -27.23
C TYR A 138 22.27 -1.13 -28.10
N ILE A 139 23.39 -1.69 -27.64
CA ILE A 139 24.12 -2.77 -28.34
C ILE A 139 23.19 -3.96 -28.60
N ARG A 140 22.44 -4.41 -27.59
CA ARG A 140 21.48 -5.53 -27.75
C ARG A 140 20.42 -5.25 -28.80
N ARG A 141 19.89 -4.02 -28.87
CA ARG A 141 18.87 -3.64 -29.86
C ARG A 141 19.44 -3.61 -31.27
N GLU A 142 20.61 -3.01 -31.46
CA GLU A 142 21.24 -2.91 -32.78
C GLU A 142 21.78 -4.27 -33.27
N GLN A 143 22.28 -5.13 -32.38
CA GLN A 143 22.65 -6.51 -32.69
C GLN A 143 21.45 -7.37 -33.08
N ALA A 144 20.30 -7.22 -32.39
CA ALA A 144 19.07 -7.91 -32.76
C ALA A 144 18.53 -7.48 -34.14
N GLN A 145 18.90 -6.28 -34.60
CA GLN A 145 18.57 -5.76 -35.93
C GLN A 145 19.68 -6.02 -36.96
N ASN A 146 20.71 -6.81 -36.62
CA ASN A 146 21.87 -7.10 -37.47
C ASN A 146 22.67 -5.87 -37.93
N ARG A 147 22.62 -4.76 -37.18
CA ARG A 147 23.33 -3.51 -37.50
C ARG A 147 24.71 -3.39 -36.84
N LEU A 148 24.99 -4.22 -35.84
CA LEU A 148 26.27 -4.29 -35.15
C LEU A 148 26.79 -5.73 -35.10
N PRO A 149 28.13 -5.93 -35.15
CA PRO A 149 28.72 -7.24 -34.98
C PRO A 149 28.53 -7.76 -33.54
N HIS A 150 28.57 -9.09 -33.38
CA HIS A 150 28.39 -9.73 -32.07
C HIS A 150 29.53 -9.43 -31.10
N PHE A 151 30.75 -9.31 -31.62
CA PHE A 151 31.93 -8.93 -30.86
C PHE A 151 32.33 -7.48 -31.18
N ILE A 152 32.46 -6.66 -30.14
CA ILE A 152 32.85 -5.26 -30.23
C ILE A 152 33.91 -5.01 -29.15
N PRO A 153 35.10 -4.46 -29.49
CA PRO A 153 36.11 -4.15 -28.47
C PRO A 153 35.64 -3.04 -27.52
N GLU A 154 36.07 -3.09 -26.25
CA GLU A 154 35.63 -2.16 -25.21
C GLU A 154 35.93 -0.69 -25.53
N GLU A 155 37.06 -0.40 -26.20
CA GLU A 155 37.39 0.95 -26.61
C GLU A 155 36.35 1.56 -27.56
N TYR A 156 35.88 0.79 -28.52
CA TYR A 156 34.84 1.22 -29.47
C TYR A 156 33.48 1.38 -28.78
N LYS A 157 33.18 0.52 -27.80
CA LYS A 157 31.97 0.63 -26.98
C LYS A 157 31.91 1.97 -26.25
N ILE A 158 33.02 2.40 -25.67
CA ILE A 158 33.09 3.63 -24.87
C ILE A 158 33.21 4.87 -25.77
N LYS A 159 34.09 4.85 -26.79
CA LYS A 159 34.38 6.04 -27.61
C LYS A 159 33.31 6.33 -28.67
N LEU A 160 32.72 5.31 -29.30
CA LEU A 160 31.77 5.48 -30.41
C LEU A 160 30.33 5.16 -30.03
N LEU A 161 30.10 4.00 -29.39
CA LEU A 161 28.74 3.51 -29.17
C LEU A 161 28.03 4.19 -28.00
N LEU A 162 28.76 4.53 -26.93
CA LEU A 162 28.17 5.20 -25.77
C LEU A 162 27.60 6.59 -26.11
N PRO A 163 28.33 7.49 -26.82
CA PRO A 163 27.78 8.76 -27.25
C PRO A 163 26.52 8.62 -28.11
N LEU A 164 26.49 7.64 -29.03
CA LEU A 164 25.33 7.36 -29.87
C LEU A 164 24.14 6.82 -29.06
N ALA A 165 24.39 5.92 -28.11
CA ALA A 165 23.37 5.37 -27.23
C ALA A 165 22.72 6.47 -26.37
N LEU A 166 23.54 7.38 -25.82
CA LEU A 166 23.08 8.54 -25.06
C LEU A 166 22.28 9.50 -25.94
N HIS A 167 22.75 9.76 -27.17
CA HIS A 167 22.03 10.58 -28.14
C HIS A 167 20.66 10.00 -28.50
N GLY A 168 20.56 8.69 -28.76
CA GLY A 168 19.28 8.03 -29.05
C GLY A 168 18.26 8.16 -27.92
N ILE A 169 18.69 8.00 -26.66
CA ILE A 169 17.81 8.22 -25.50
C ILE A 169 17.39 9.69 -25.39
N ALA A 170 18.33 10.60 -25.61
CA ALA A 170 18.06 12.03 -25.59
C ALA A 170 17.09 12.44 -26.71
N MET A 171 17.17 11.82 -27.89
CA MET A 171 16.22 12.03 -29.01
C MET A 171 14.81 11.58 -28.64
N VAL A 172 14.67 10.40 -28.03
CA VAL A 172 13.36 9.93 -27.52
C VAL A 172 12.78 10.92 -26.50
N LYS A 173 13.65 11.45 -25.61
CA LYS A 173 13.25 12.46 -24.64
C LYS A 173 12.84 13.78 -25.31
N LEU A 174 13.60 14.23 -26.30
CA LEU A 174 13.31 15.43 -27.08
C LEU A 174 11.97 15.30 -27.81
N ASN A 175 11.71 14.17 -28.47
CA ASN A 175 10.44 13.88 -29.13
C ASN A 175 9.27 13.89 -28.12
N SER A 176 9.47 13.34 -26.92
CA SER A 176 8.46 13.43 -25.85
C SER A 176 8.22 14.86 -25.37
N VAL A 177 9.26 15.69 -25.30
CA VAL A 177 9.12 17.11 -24.97
C VAL A 177 8.35 17.83 -26.07
N HIS A 178 8.70 17.61 -27.35
CA HIS A 178 8.04 18.20 -28.49
C HIS A 178 6.56 17.79 -28.56
N GLY A 179 6.24 16.51 -28.45
CA GLY A 179 4.85 16.02 -28.44
C GLY A 179 4.01 16.68 -27.34
N LYS A 180 4.56 16.84 -26.13
CA LYS A 180 3.88 17.57 -25.03
C LYS A 180 3.70 19.06 -25.28
N LEU A 181 4.53 19.67 -26.14
CA LEU A 181 4.36 21.06 -26.52
C LEU A 181 3.28 21.21 -27.59
N VAL A 182 3.19 20.25 -28.52
CA VAL A 182 2.14 20.18 -29.55
C VAL A 182 0.76 19.95 -28.92
N GLU A 183 0.66 19.10 -27.90
CA GLU A 183 -0.59 18.85 -27.15
C GLU A 183 -1.15 20.08 -26.42
N GLY A 184 -0.33 21.12 -26.21
CA GLY A 184 -0.74 22.35 -25.54
C GLY A 184 -0.57 22.34 -24.00
N PRO A 185 -1.13 23.34 -23.31
CA PRO A 185 -1.01 23.44 -21.85
C PRO A 185 -1.69 22.26 -21.15
N PRO A 186 -1.11 21.75 -20.05
CA PRO A 186 -1.68 20.60 -19.37
C PRO A 186 -3.04 20.97 -18.75
N LYS A 187 -4.06 20.16 -19.10
CA LYS A 187 -5.44 20.36 -18.67
C LYS A 187 -5.59 20.26 -17.15
N VAL A 188 -6.38 21.17 -16.59
CA VAL A 188 -6.79 21.16 -15.18
C VAL A 188 -8.22 20.67 -15.11
N PHE A 189 -8.50 19.71 -14.23
CA PHE A 189 -9.83 19.16 -14.08
C PHE A 189 -10.14 18.82 -12.64
N LEU A 190 -11.43 18.80 -12.32
CA LEU A 190 -11.91 18.35 -11.02
C LEU A 190 -12.00 16.83 -11.00
N THR A 191 -11.31 16.24 -10.03
CA THR A 191 -11.46 14.84 -9.68
C THR A 191 -12.20 14.72 -8.37
N HIS A 192 -12.71 13.52 -8.10
CA HIS A 192 -13.34 13.24 -6.83
C HIS A 192 -12.90 11.89 -6.28
N THR A 193 -13.01 11.77 -4.96
CA THR A 193 -12.97 10.49 -4.26
C THR A 193 -14.28 10.31 -3.52
N ILE A 194 -14.76 9.07 -3.44
CA ILE A 194 -16.04 8.73 -2.81
C ILE A 194 -15.78 8.00 -1.48
N PRO A 195 -15.62 8.72 -0.36
CA PRO A 195 -15.83 8.11 0.95
C PRO A 195 -17.34 7.96 1.19
N VAL A 196 -17.75 6.74 1.53
CA VAL A 196 -19.10 6.29 1.93
C VAL A 196 -20.16 7.41 1.94
N GLY A 197 -21.00 7.44 0.88
CA GLY A 197 -22.19 8.30 0.80
C GLY A 197 -21.98 9.74 0.30
N HIS A 198 -20.74 10.22 0.08
CA HIS A 198 -20.51 11.57 -0.43
C HIS A 198 -19.25 11.65 -1.32
N ARG A 199 -19.16 12.72 -2.15
CA ARG A 199 -18.04 12.93 -3.08
C ARG A 199 -17.18 14.09 -2.60
N ILE A 200 -15.91 13.82 -2.29
CA ILE A 200 -14.91 14.86 -2.01
C ILE A 200 -14.28 15.26 -3.33
N TRP A 201 -14.56 16.48 -3.78
CA TRP A 201 -14.01 17.07 -5.00
C TRP A 201 -12.68 17.77 -4.72
N PHE A 202 -11.75 17.69 -5.66
CA PHE A 202 -10.48 18.42 -5.62
C PHE A 202 -9.88 18.58 -7.01
N VAL A 203 -9.09 19.64 -7.19
CA VAL A 203 -8.43 19.96 -8.45
C VAL A 203 -7.23 19.05 -8.69
N ARG A 204 -7.13 18.50 -9.90
CA ARG A 204 -5.91 17.86 -10.42
C ARG A 204 -5.32 18.71 -11.51
N SER A 205 -4.03 18.97 -11.37
CA SER A 205 -3.21 19.71 -12.35
C SER A 205 -1.81 19.09 -12.40
N ALA A 206 -1.02 19.47 -13.41
CA ALA A 206 0.39 19.08 -13.50
C ALA A 206 1.21 19.53 -12.27
N LEU A 207 0.80 20.64 -11.65
CA LEU A 207 1.45 21.22 -10.47
C LEU A 207 1.05 20.51 -9.17
N ASN A 208 -0.20 20.03 -9.09
CA ASN A 208 -0.81 19.44 -7.90
C ASN A 208 -0.94 17.89 -8.02
N LYS A 209 0.18 17.21 -8.31
CA LYS A 209 0.23 15.75 -8.51
C LYS A 209 1.27 15.07 -7.61
N LYS A 210 0.98 13.85 -7.16
CA LYS A 210 1.85 13.00 -6.33
C LYS A 210 2.34 13.74 -5.06
N LYS A 211 3.65 13.93 -4.91
CA LYS A 211 4.31 14.56 -3.76
C LYS A 211 3.91 16.03 -3.57
N ASN A 212 3.49 16.69 -4.66
CA ASN A 212 3.08 18.09 -4.62
C ASN A 212 1.59 18.26 -4.27
N GLN A 213 0.88 17.15 -4.00
CA GLN A 213 -0.48 17.23 -3.50
C GLN A 213 -0.50 17.87 -2.11
N SER A 214 -1.44 18.78 -1.85
CA SER A 214 -1.51 19.42 -0.54
C SER A 214 -1.68 18.38 0.58
N LYS A 215 -0.83 18.48 1.61
CA LYS A 215 -0.90 17.59 2.78
C LYS A 215 -2.26 17.69 3.47
N ALA A 216 -2.82 18.91 3.52
CA ALA A 216 -4.14 19.18 4.06
C ALA A 216 -5.24 18.38 3.36
N LEU A 217 -5.27 18.36 2.02
CA LEU A 217 -6.21 17.55 1.25
C LEU A 217 -6.01 16.05 1.52
N GLY A 218 -4.77 15.59 1.58
CA GLY A 218 -4.46 14.20 1.90
C GLY A 218 -4.90 13.78 3.30
N THR A 219 -4.79 14.66 4.29
CA THR A 219 -5.29 14.44 5.66
C THR A 219 -6.81 14.46 5.70
N LEU A 220 -7.45 15.41 5.02
CA LEU A 220 -8.91 15.49 4.91
C LEU A 220 -9.50 14.21 4.31
N ILE A 221 -8.96 13.73 3.18
CA ILE A 221 -9.45 12.51 2.52
C ILE A 221 -9.29 11.29 3.43
N ARG A 222 -8.14 11.15 4.11
CA ARG A 222 -7.90 10.01 5.03
C ARG A 222 -8.83 10.05 6.23
N ARG A 223 -9.02 11.24 6.82
CA ARG A 223 -9.93 11.45 7.94
C ARG A 223 -11.36 11.10 7.55
N GLU A 224 -11.86 11.62 6.44
CA GLU A 224 -13.23 11.34 5.99
C GLU A 224 -13.44 9.88 5.59
N LYS A 225 -12.43 9.21 5.02
CA LYS A 225 -12.50 7.76 4.80
C LYS A 225 -12.63 6.98 6.11
N HIS A 226 -11.83 7.35 7.12
CA HIS A 226 -11.87 6.70 8.43
C HIS A 226 -13.21 6.95 9.14
N GLU A 227 -13.67 8.20 9.19
CA GLU A 227 -14.97 8.57 9.76
C GLU A 227 -16.13 7.96 8.98
N GLY A 228 -16.03 7.86 7.65
CA GLY A 228 -17.00 7.18 6.80
C GLY A 228 -17.08 5.68 7.08
N HIS A 229 -15.94 5.02 7.27
CA HIS A 229 -15.90 3.60 7.63
C HIS A 229 -16.52 3.34 9.00
N LYS A 230 -16.16 4.16 10.01
CA LYS A 230 -16.77 4.08 11.35
C LYS A 230 -18.30 4.22 11.29
N ARG A 231 -18.81 5.20 10.55
CA ARG A 231 -20.27 5.38 10.37
C ARG A 231 -20.93 4.17 9.75
N TRP A 232 -20.28 3.55 8.75
CA TRP A 232 -20.80 2.35 8.11
C TRP A 232 -20.80 1.14 9.06
N ASP A 233 -19.75 0.99 9.86
CA ASP A 233 -19.67 -0.03 10.90
C ASP A 233 -20.77 0.19 11.96
N TYR A 234 -21.01 1.43 12.38
CA TYR A 234 -22.10 1.76 13.30
C TYR A 234 -23.48 1.46 12.70
N LEU A 235 -23.71 1.75 11.42
CA LEU A 235 -24.96 1.38 10.75
C LEU A 235 -25.15 -0.14 10.72
N ARG A 236 -24.09 -0.89 10.42
CA ARG A 236 -24.13 -2.36 10.46
C ARG A 236 -24.42 -2.87 11.87
N GLN A 237 -23.79 -2.28 12.89
CA GLN A 237 -24.04 -2.63 14.28
C GLN A 237 -25.48 -2.30 14.70
N CYS A 238 -26.04 -1.17 14.26
CA CYS A 238 -27.46 -0.84 14.49
C CYS A 238 -28.38 -1.89 13.85
N LYS A 239 -28.10 -2.35 12.62
CA LYS A 239 -28.88 -3.42 11.98
C LYS A 239 -28.80 -4.74 12.76
N SER A 240 -27.61 -5.12 13.21
CA SER A 240 -27.43 -6.32 14.04
C SER A 240 -28.17 -6.20 15.38
N ASN A 241 -28.07 -5.05 16.04
CA ASN A 241 -28.74 -4.82 17.32
C ASN A 241 -30.26 -4.79 17.14
N ALA A 242 -30.76 -4.27 16.03
CA ALA A 242 -32.19 -4.26 15.72
C ALA A 242 -32.74 -5.69 15.57
N TYR A 243 -31.95 -6.59 14.98
CA TYR A 243 -32.32 -8.00 14.88
C TYR A 243 -32.45 -8.63 16.27
N TRP A 244 -31.46 -8.43 17.15
CA TRP A 244 -31.54 -8.92 18.52
C TRP A 244 -32.70 -8.31 19.29
N ALA A 245 -32.89 -6.98 19.20
CA ALA A 245 -33.98 -6.28 19.85
C ALA A 245 -35.36 -6.80 19.38
N GLN A 246 -35.51 -7.13 18.10
CA GLN A 246 -36.74 -7.76 17.60
C GLN A 246 -36.95 -9.15 18.20
N GLN A 247 -35.89 -9.97 18.30
CA GLN A 247 -36.01 -11.29 18.90
C GLN A 247 -36.42 -11.19 20.37
N GLU A 248 -35.72 -10.38 21.17
CA GLU A 248 -36.06 -10.17 22.59
C GLU A 248 -37.50 -9.67 22.76
N ALA A 249 -37.92 -8.71 21.95
CA ALA A 249 -39.29 -8.20 22.00
C ALA A 249 -40.33 -9.27 21.60
N ASN A 250 -40.02 -10.13 20.62
CA ASN A 250 -40.88 -11.27 20.28
C ASN A 250 -40.97 -12.27 21.43
N TRP A 251 -39.87 -12.53 22.14
CA TRP A 251 -39.84 -13.40 23.31
C TRP A 251 -40.70 -12.86 24.45
N GLU A 252 -40.60 -11.57 24.77
CA GLU A 252 -41.45 -10.93 25.79
C GLU A 252 -42.94 -11.02 25.44
N GLN A 253 -43.29 -10.77 24.17
CA GLN A 253 -44.68 -10.84 23.71
C GLN A 253 -45.23 -12.27 23.67
N LEU A 254 -44.38 -13.26 23.38
CA LEU A 254 -44.75 -14.67 23.48
C LEU A 254 -45.07 -15.07 24.92
N ILE A 255 -44.29 -14.59 25.89
CA ILE A 255 -44.52 -14.87 27.31
C ILE A 255 -45.80 -14.17 27.80
N ALA A 256 -46.00 -12.91 27.44
CA ALA A 256 -47.13 -12.12 27.93
C ALA A 256 -48.46 -12.49 27.25
N ASN A 257 -48.46 -12.58 25.91
CA ASN A 257 -49.68 -12.62 25.10
C ASN A 257 -49.79 -13.88 24.22
N LYS A 258 -48.76 -14.76 24.21
CA LYS A 258 -48.67 -15.94 23.34
C LYS A 258 -48.74 -15.65 21.84
N THR A 259 -48.43 -14.41 21.44
CA THR A 259 -48.46 -13.96 20.03
C THR A 259 -47.13 -13.36 19.60
N VAL A 260 -46.73 -13.57 18.34
CA VAL A 260 -45.53 -12.97 17.74
C VAL A 260 -45.93 -11.84 16.79
N PRO A 261 -45.48 -10.59 17.01
CA PRO A 261 -45.74 -9.51 16.08
C PRO A 261 -44.96 -9.72 14.77
N GLN A 262 -45.64 -9.60 13.64
CA GLN A 262 -45.00 -9.68 12.32
C GLN A 262 -44.49 -8.30 11.88
N LEU A 263 -43.17 -8.16 11.76
CA LEU A 263 -42.52 -6.97 11.22
C LEU A 263 -41.39 -7.37 10.26
N ASN A 264 -41.40 -6.78 9.07
CA ASN A 264 -40.25 -6.87 8.17
C ASN A 264 -39.20 -5.83 8.59
N LEU A 265 -38.21 -6.29 9.37
CA LEU A 265 -37.20 -5.45 9.99
C LEU A 265 -36.36 -4.68 8.97
N ASP A 266 -35.94 -5.32 7.89
CA ASP A 266 -35.09 -4.66 6.88
C ASP A 266 -35.83 -3.50 6.21
N LYS A 267 -37.10 -3.71 5.85
CA LYS A 267 -37.95 -2.64 5.30
C LYS A 267 -38.15 -1.51 6.32
N TYR A 268 -38.40 -1.86 7.59
CA TYR A 268 -38.56 -0.87 8.66
C TYR A 268 -37.28 -0.04 8.86
N LEU A 269 -36.12 -0.67 9.05
CA LEU A 269 -34.85 0.04 9.27
C LEU A 269 -34.46 0.91 8.07
N ASP A 270 -34.73 0.43 6.86
CA ASP A 270 -34.51 1.22 5.66
C ASP A 270 -35.48 2.41 5.59
N SER A 271 -36.73 2.28 6.04
CA SER A 271 -37.71 3.37 6.09
C SER A 271 -37.30 4.51 7.03
N GLN A 272 -36.43 4.23 8.01
CA GLN A 272 -35.90 5.23 8.94
C GLN A 272 -34.78 6.08 8.35
N THR A 273 -34.35 5.79 7.12
CA THR A 273 -33.39 6.65 6.42
C THR A 273 -34.09 7.89 5.85
N ILE A 274 -33.41 9.04 5.92
CA ILE A 274 -33.95 10.33 5.44
C ILE A 274 -34.42 10.21 3.98
N GLY A 275 -35.64 10.68 3.71
CA GLY A 275 -36.23 10.73 2.37
C GLY A 275 -36.99 9.48 1.94
N LYS A 276 -37.14 8.47 2.81
CA LYS A 276 -37.99 7.30 2.55
C LYS A 276 -39.34 7.40 3.27
N LYS A 277 -40.36 6.71 2.73
CA LYS A 277 -41.68 6.59 3.37
C LYS A 277 -41.52 5.83 4.69
N LYS A 278 -41.94 6.43 5.80
CA LYS A 278 -41.91 5.80 7.13
C LYS A 278 -42.88 4.63 7.17
N ILE A 279 -42.42 3.51 7.73
CA ILE A 279 -43.27 2.35 8.03
C ILE A 279 -43.57 2.38 9.52
N GLU A 280 -44.84 2.21 9.87
CA GLU A 280 -45.26 2.16 11.26
C GLU A 280 -44.75 0.89 11.95
N CYS A 281 -44.26 1.06 13.17
CA CYS A 281 -43.82 -0.05 14.02
C CYS A 281 -44.99 -0.46 14.92
N PRO A 282 -45.26 -1.77 15.09
CA PRO A 282 -46.19 -2.23 16.12
C PRO A 282 -45.80 -1.67 17.49
N ALA A 283 -46.78 -1.20 18.28
CA ALA A 283 -46.54 -0.57 19.57
C ALA A 283 -45.71 -1.47 20.52
N GLN A 284 -45.89 -2.78 20.42
CA GLN A 284 -45.15 -3.78 21.20
C GLN A 284 -43.64 -3.80 20.89
N LEU A 285 -43.26 -3.49 19.65
CA LEU A 285 -41.87 -3.47 19.18
C LEU A 285 -41.26 -2.05 19.23
N ALA A 286 -42.10 -1.03 19.39
CA ALA A 286 -41.69 0.37 19.33
C ALA A 286 -40.62 0.70 20.38
N HIS A 287 -40.82 0.32 21.64
CA HIS A 287 -39.88 0.59 22.73
C HIS A 287 -38.47 0.03 22.47
N TRP A 288 -38.40 -1.16 21.87
CA TRP A 288 -37.14 -1.84 21.56
C TRP A 288 -36.43 -1.27 20.33
N LEU A 289 -37.18 -0.89 19.30
CA LEU A 289 -36.64 -0.46 18.01
C LEU A 289 -36.46 1.05 17.89
N GLU A 290 -37.14 1.86 18.70
CA GLU A 290 -37.09 3.32 18.67
C GLU A 290 -35.66 3.87 18.90
N PRO A 291 -34.90 3.45 19.93
CA PRO A 291 -33.54 3.97 20.15
C PRO A 291 -32.59 3.67 18.99
N ILE A 292 -32.79 2.51 18.34
CA ILE A 292 -31.98 2.07 17.20
C ILE A 292 -32.38 2.86 15.95
N SER A 293 -33.68 3.08 15.75
CA SER A 293 -34.19 3.91 14.65
C SER A 293 -33.68 5.35 14.75
N TYR A 294 -33.66 5.93 15.95
CA TYR A 294 -33.10 7.26 16.22
C TYR A 294 -31.61 7.33 15.89
N SER A 295 -30.85 6.29 16.27
CA SER A 295 -29.43 6.19 15.97
C SER A 295 -29.17 6.12 14.46
N ILE A 296 -29.97 5.36 13.72
CA ILE A 296 -29.91 5.28 12.25
C ILE A 296 -30.23 6.65 11.63
N GLN A 297 -31.29 7.32 12.08
CA GLN A 297 -31.66 8.65 11.61
C GLN A 297 -30.51 9.64 11.80
N LYS A 298 -29.92 9.71 13.00
CA LYS A 298 -28.77 10.58 13.29
C LYS A 298 -27.56 10.28 12.40
N LEU A 299 -27.23 9.01 12.18
CA LEU A 299 -26.16 8.62 11.27
C LEU A 299 -26.45 9.07 9.83
N THR A 300 -27.70 8.96 9.37
CA THR A 300 -28.08 9.46 8.03
C THR A 300 -28.05 10.99 7.94
N GLU A 301 -28.48 11.72 8.97
CA GLU A 301 -28.39 13.20 9.01
C GLU A 301 -26.94 13.67 8.86
N THR A 302 -26.00 13.02 9.55
CA THR A 302 -24.58 13.38 9.42
C THR A 302 -24.05 13.16 8.01
N ASN A 303 -24.50 12.10 7.32
CA ASN A 303 -24.12 11.84 5.93
C ASN A 303 -24.65 12.91 4.98
N VAL A 304 -25.92 13.31 5.14
CA VAL A 304 -26.54 14.37 4.33
C VAL A 304 -25.80 15.70 4.53
N LYS A 305 -25.57 16.11 5.77
CA LYS A 305 -24.83 17.35 6.09
C LYS A 305 -23.42 17.35 5.48
N LYS A 306 -22.71 16.22 5.54
CA LYS A 306 -21.39 16.08 4.90
C LYS A 306 -21.48 16.16 3.37
N ALA A 307 -22.47 15.53 2.77
CA ALA A 307 -22.69 15.59 1.32
C ALA A 307 -22.95 17.02 0.85
N GLU A 308 -23.79 17.77 1.58
CA GLU A 308 -24.07 19.18 1.32
C GLU A 308 -22.82 20.04 1.49
N TYR A 309 -22.04 19.84 2.55
CA TYR A 309 -20.78 20.53 2.77
C TYR A 309 -19.83 20.38 1.57
N PHE A 310 -19.62 19.15 1.08
CA PHE A 310 -18.73 18.92 -0.07
C PHE A 310 -19.30 19.41 -1.40
N ARG A 311 -20.63 19.44 -1.56
CA ARG A 311 -21.28 20.06 -2.72
C ARG A 311 -21.07 21.57 -2.72
N ASN A 312 -21.23 22.21 -1.57
CA ASN A 312 -21.00 23.64 -1.39
C ASN A 312 -19.51 23.99 -1.58
N TYR A 313 -18.61 23.17 -1.05
CA TYR A 313 -17.17 23.32 -1.26
C TYR A 313 -16.81 23.25 -2.75
N ARG A 314 -17.36 22.29 -3.49
CA ARG A 314 -17.15 22.19 -4.94
C ARG A 314 -17.55 23.47 -5.66
N ASN A 315 -18.77 23.95 -5.42
CA ASN A 315 -19.32 25.06 -6.17
C ASN A 315 -18.65 26.39 -5.79
N ARG A 316 -18.50 26.65 -4.49
CA ARG A 316 -17.99 27.94 -3.98
C ARG A 316 -16.48 28.06 -4.00
N VAL A 317 -15.73 26.97 -3.71
CA VAL A 317 -14.27 27.04 -3.52
C VAL A 317 -13.50 26.51 -4.73
N LEU A 318 -14.04 25.53 -5.45
CA LEU A 318 -13.32 24.91 -6.58
C LEU A 318 -13.69 25.53 -7.93
N LEU A 319 -14.97 25.82 -8.19
CA LEU A 319 -15.46 26.25 -9.50
C LEU A 319 -15.51 27.78 -9.68
N ASN A 320 -16.29 28.50 -8.87
CA ASN A 320 -16.62 29.91 -9.11
C ASN A 320 -15.41 30.84 -8.85
N GLY A 321 -14.52 30.99 -9.83
CA GLY A 321 -13.29 31.81 -9.68
C GLY A 321 -12.25 31.23 -8.71
N GLY A 322 -12.45 29.97 -8.33
CA GLY A 322 -11.74 29.34 -7.23
C GLY A 322 -10.43 28.66 -7.61
N GLN A 323 -10.12 27.57 -6.91
CA GLN A 323 -8.85 26.86 -7.09
C GLN A 323 -8.65 26.31 -8.51
N ALA A 324 -9.71 25.93 -9.24
CA ALA A 324 -9.57 25.39 -10.59
C ALA A 324 -8.96 26.42 -11.55
N GLN A 325 -9.51 27.62 -11.58
CA GLN A 325 -9.02 28.72 -12.43
C GLN A 325 -7.60 29.15 -12.03
N TYR A 326 -7.31 29.19 -10.73
CA TYR A 326 -5.94 29.46 -10.25
C TYR A 326 -4.91 28.46 -10.81
N PHE A 327 -5.22 27.16 -10.77
CA PHE A 327 -4.32 26.13 -11.28
C PHE A 327 -4.24 26.13 -12.81
N GLU A 328 -5.30 26.55 -13.50
CA GLU A 328 -5.34 26.71 -14.96
C GLU A 328 -4.44 27.87 -15.41
N ASN A 329 -4.54 29.04 -14.78
CA ASN A 329 -3.65 30.17 -15.06
C ASN A 329 -2.17 29.81 -14.80
N LYS A 330 -1.91 29.04 -13.72
CA LYS A 330 -0.57 28.54 -13.44
C LYS A 330 -0.09 27.46 -14.43
N SER A 331 -0.97 26.63 -14.98
CA SER A 331 -0.57 25.63 -15.97
C SER A 331 -0.25 26.28 -17.31
N VAL A 332 -1.01 27.32 -17.70
CA VAL A 332 -0.75 28.12 -18.90
C VAL A 332 0.59 28.84 -18.81
N THR A 333 0.86 29.55 -17.71
CA THR A 333 2.14 30.25 -17.50
C THR A 333 3.34 29.29 -17.46
N MET A 334 3.19 28.11 -16.84
CA MET A 334 4.22 27.06 -16.87
C MET A 334 4.48 26.58 -18.31
N TYR A 335 3.43 26.39 -19.10
CA TYR A 335 3.52 25.97 -20.49
C TYR A 335 4.21 27.03 -21.36
N GLN A 336 3.84 28.30 -21.25
CA GLN A 336 4.47 29.41 -21.98
C GLN A 336 5.98 29.48 -21.73
N ARG A 337 6.40 29.44 -20.45
CA ARG A 337 7.83 29.38 -20.08
C ARG A 337 8.55 28.15 -20.63
N ARG A 338 7.83 27.04 -20.81
CA ARG A 338 8.38 25.81 -21.39
C ARG A 338 8.54 25.94 -22.90
N VAL A 339 7.57 26.54 -23.59
CA VAL A 339 7.62 26.85 -25.03
C VAL A 339 8.77 27.81 -25.32
N GLU A 340 8.92 28.88 -24.55
CA GLU A 340 10.02 29.85 -24.71
C GLU A 340 11.40 29.19 -24.57
N ARG A 341 11.59 28.36 -23.53
CA ARG A 341 12.84 27.60 -23.37
C ARG A 341 13.10 26.65 -24.53
N PHE A 342 12.07 25.98 -25.02
CA PHE A 342 12.20 25.08 -26.17
C PHE A 342 12.55 25.85 -27.45
N ARG A 343 11.90 26.99 -27.71
CA ARG A 343 12.24 27.86 -28.87
C ARG A 343 13.69 28.33 -28.83
N LYS A 344 14.16 28.79 -27.66
CA LYS A 344 15.58 29.19 -27.47
C LYS A 344 16.53 28.02 -27.74
N MET A 345 16.21 26.82 -27.25
CA MET A 345 17.00 25.62 -27.50
C MET A 345 17.05 25.24 -28.99
N VAL A 346 15.92 25.33 -29.69
CA VAL A 346 15.81 25.05 -31.13
C VAL A 346 16.62 26.03 -31.97
N GLN A 347 16.62 27.31 -31.61
CA GLN A 347 17.33 28.34 -32.37
C GLN A 347 18.84 28.32 -32.11
N ASN A 348 19.26 28.17 -30.84
CA ASN A 348 20.63 28.46 -30.46
C ASN A 348 21.53 27.22 -30.36
N ASP A 349 21.01 26.07 -29.91
CA ASP A 349 21.84 24.94 -29.52
C ASP A 349 21.55 23.65 -30.34
N LEU A 350 20.30 23.38 -30.70
CA LEU A 350 19.93 22.15 -31.45
C LEU A 350 20.63 21.98 -32.81
N PRO A 351 20.81 23.03 -33.64
CA PRO A 351 21.49 22.89 -34.94
C PRO A 351 22.96 22.49 -34.82
N TYR A 352 23.58 22.76 -33.67
CA TYR A 352 25.01 22.53 -33.43
C TYR A 352 25.27 21.26 -32.58
N VAL A 353 24.26 20.41 -32.40
CA VAL A 353 24.38 19.20 -31.59
C VAL A 353 25.24 18.18 -32.31
N VAL A 354 26.29 17.73 -31.63
CA VAL A 354 27.16 16.64 -32.10
C VAL A 354 27.29 15.59 -31.00
N PRO A 355 26.91 14.32 -31.24
CA PRO A 355 26.89 13.28 -30.21
C PRO A 355 28.23 13.07 -29.49
N PHE A 356 29.34 13.23 -30.21
CA PHE A 356 30.68 12.85 -29.74
C PHE A 356 31.38 13.93 -28.89
N PHE A 357 30.92 15.18 -28.93
CA PHE A 357 31.53 16.28 -28.19
C PHE A 357 30.76 16.58 -26.91
N ARG A 358 31.41 16.38 -25.76
CA ARG A 358 30.84 16.72 -24.45
C ARG A 358 30.48 18.20 -24.40
N GLY A 359 29.26 18.51 -23.95
CA GLY A 359 28.74 19.88 -23.84
C GLY A 359 28.01 20.37 -25.10
N ARG A 360 28.27 19.75 -26.26
CA ARG A 360 27.50 19.92 -27.51
C ARG A 360 26.64 18.70 -27.84
N ASP A 361 26.63 17.71 -26.96
CA ASP A 361 25.80 16.52 -27.09
C ASP A 361 24.34 16.81 -26.68
N LEU A 362 23.43 16.01 -27.21
CA LEU A 362 21.99 16.20 -26.97
C LEU A 362 21.60 16.06 -25.47
N PRO A 363 22.18 15.12 -24.69
CA PRO A 363 21.97 15.09 -23.24
C PRO A 363 22.33 16.41 -22.55
N SER A 364 23.51 16.97 -22.83
CA SER A 364 23.98 18.23 -22.23
C SER A 364 23.15 19.45 -22.64
N THR A 365 22.70 19.51 -23.88
CA THR A 365 21.78 20.58 -24.32
C THR A 365 20.42 20.46 -23.64
N LEU A 366 19.85 19.26 -23.50
CA LEU A 366 18.60 19.06 -22.77
C LEU A 366 18.72 19.43 -21.28
N THR A 367 19.85 19.11 -20.64
CA THR A 367 20.07 19.50 -19.24
C THR A 367 20.26 21.02 -19.07
N LYS A 368 20.97 21.69 -20.00
CA LYS A 368 21.13 23.16 -20.03
C LYS A 368 19.79 23.89 -19.98
N TYR A 369 18.78 23.42 -20.72
CA TYR A 369 17.43 24.02 -20.73
C TYR A 369 16.46 23.45 -19.68
N ARG A 370 16.94 22.57 -18.79
CA ARG A 370 16.16 21.89 -17.74
C ARG A 370 14.98 21.08 -18.29
N PHE A 371 15.23 20.26 -19.32
CA PHE A 371 14.29 19.28 -19.86
C PHE A 371 14.53 17.87 -19.36
#